data_AF-A0A9P6Y8N7-F1
#
_entry.id   AF-A0A9P6Y8N7-F1
#
_cell.length_a   1.000
_cell.length_b   1.000
_cell.length_c   1.000
_cell.angle_alpha   90.00
_cell.angle_beta   90.00
_cell.angle_gamma   90.00
#
_symmetry.space_group_name_H-M   'P 1'
#
loop_
_entity.id
_entity.type
_entity.pdbx_description
1 polymer ?
#
loop_
_entity_poly.entity_id
_entity_poly.type
_entity_poly.pdbx_seq_one_letter_code
_entity_poly.pdbx_strand_id
1 'polypeptide(L)' 'MNNNKSNMKENASKIVDIVEQSTHANTDKERVKLARQASDLHDQTTGHPMRYDEHGNIKVSAEEAQKCPALH' A
#
# COMPACT_ATOMS: atom_id res chain seq x y z
N MET A 1 2.93 25.19 9.94
CA MET A 1 1.92 24.14 9.65
C MET A 1 2.63 22.98 8.97
N ASN A 2 3.02 21.93 9.72
CA ASN A 2 3.83 20.80 9.24
C ASN A 2 3.05 19.46 9.20
N ASN A 3 1.71 19.52 9.11
CA ASN A 3 0.83 18.36 9.30
C ASN A 3 0.89 17.33 8.14
N ASN A 4 1.45 17.70 6.97
CA ASN A 4 1.50 16.79 5.82
C ASN A 4 2.59 15.71 5.95
N LYS A 5 3.70 15.98 6.65
CA LYS A 5 4.81 15.01 6.78
C LYS A 5 4.52 13.90 7.79
N SER A 6 3.78 14.19 8.86
CA SER A 6 3.35 13.19 9.84
C SER A 6 2.37 12.20 9.22
N ASN A 7 1.38 12.69 8.48
CA ASN A 7 0.37 11.86 7.84
C ASN A 7 0.97 10.96 6.75
N MET A 8 1.96 11.45 5.99
CA MET A 8 2.69 10.62 5.04
C MET A 8 3.42 9.46 5.72
N LYS A 9 4.08 9.69 6.86
CA LYS A 9 4.79 8.65 7.60
C LYS A 9 3.85 7.62 8.23
N GLU A 10 2.69 8.05 8.74
CA GLU A 10 1.70 7.12 9.28
C GLU A 10 1.03 6.29 8.18
N ASN A 11 0.70 6.89 7.04
CA ASN A 11 0.12 6.17 5.91
C ASN A 11 1.14 5.21 5.30
N ALA A 12 2.41 5.63 5.19
CA ALA A 12 3.53 4.79 4.81
C ALA A 12 3.61 3.50 5.65
N SER A 13 3.61 3.63 6.98
CA SER A 13 3.66 2.47 7.89
C SER A 13 2.47 1.56 7.69
N LYS A 14 1.25 2.12 7.58
CA LYS A 14 0.03 1.33 7.34
C LYS A 14 0.05 0.58 6.02
N ILE A 15 0.59 1.19 4.96
CA ILE A 15 0.72 0.54 3.66
C ILE A 15 1.63 -0.69 3.78
N VAL A 16 2.78 -0.57 4.44
CA VAL A 16 3.70 -1.70 4.69
C VAL A 16 3.01 -2.79 5.51
N ASP A 17 2.32 -2.44 6.60
CA ASP A 17 1.61 -3.40 7.45
C ASP A 17 0.52 -4.15 6.68
N ILE A 18 -0.21 -3.46 5.78
CA ILE A 18 -1.25 -4.08 4.95
C ILE A 18 -0.65 -4.99 3.88
N VAL A 19 0.50 -4.59 3.29
CA VAL A 19 1.24 -5.43 2.35
C VAL A 19 1.69 -6.72 3.04
N GLU A 20 2.28 -6.61 4.23
CA GLU A 20 2.69 -7.76 5.02
C GLU A 20 1.49 -8.64 5.39
N GLN A 21 0.38 -8.06 5.86
CA GLN A 21 -0.85 -8.81 6.13
C GLN A 21 -1.39 -9.52 4.87
N SER A 22 -1.29 -8.91 3.70
CA SER A 22 -1.72 -9.53 2.44
C SER A 22 -0.87 -10.75 2.09
N THR A 23 0.44 -10.72 2.39
CA THR A 23 1.32 -11.90 2.17
C THR A 23 0.98 -13.06 3.11
N HIS A 24 0.44 -12.77 4.29
CA HIS A 24 0.00 -13.77 5.27
C HIS A 24 -1.49 -14.14 5.16
N ALA A 25 -2.24 -13.53 4.23
CA ALA A 25 -3.65 -13.83 4.04
C ALA A 25 -3.85 -15.25 3.49
N ASN A 26 -4.80 -15.97 4.10
CA ASN A 26 -5.09 -17.38 3.75
C ASN A 26 -5.97 -17.51 2.50
N THR A 27 -6.62 -16.42 2.09
CA THR A 27 -7.52 -16.42 0.92
C THR A 27 -7.24 -15.25 0.00
N ASP A 28 -7.42 -15.46 -1.30
CA ASP A 28 -7.27 -14.41 -2.30
C ASP A 28 -8.27 -13.27 -2.09
N LYS A 29 -9.48 -13.58 -1.59
CA LYS A 29 -10.47 -12.57 -1.26
C LYS A 29 -9.99 -11.61 -0.17
N GLU A 30 -9.33 -12.13 0.88
CA GLU A 30 -8.73 -11.30 1.93
C GLU A 30 -7.54 -10.52 1.39
N ARG A 31 -6.69 -11.17 0.60
CA ARG A 31 -5.52 -10.54 -0.03
C ARG A 31 -5.91 -9.37 -0.93
N VAL A 32 -6.93 -9.53 -1.78
CA VAL A 32 -7.49 -8.47 -2.64
C VAL A 32 -8.08 -7.34 -1.82
N LYS A 33 -8.79 -7.65 -0.72
CA LYS A 33 -9.34 -6.63 0.18
C LYS A 33 -8.24 -5.78 0.79
N LEU A 34 -7.18 -6.41 1.30
CA LEU A 34 -6.01 -5.75 1.86
C LEU A 34 -5.27 -4.93 0.79
N ALA A 35 -5.02 -5.50 -0.38
CA ALA A 35 -4.38 -4.82 -1.50
C ALA A 35 -5.14 -3.57 -1.95
N ARG A 36 -6.46 -3.63 -1.98
CA ARG A 36 -7.30 -2.46 -2.25
C ARG A 36 -7.15 -1.39 -1.17
N GLN A 37 -7.13 -1.76 0.10
CA GLN A 37 -6.89 -0.81 1.20
C GLN A 37 -5.51 -0.15 1.11
N ALA A 38 -4.46 -0.92 0.81
CA ALA A 38 -3.13 -0.38 0.59
C ALA A 38 -3.10 0.57 -0.60
N SER A 39 -3.76 0.21 -1.71
CA SER A 39 -3.88 1.05 -2.90
C SER A 39 -4.60 2.37 -2.61
N ASP A 40 -5.72 2.34 -1.89
CA ASP A 40 -6.49 3.54 -1.55
C ASP A 40 -5.69 4.48 -0.64
N LEU A 41 -4.97 3.94 0.36
CA LEU A 41 -4.07 4.71 1.22
C LEU A 41 -2.89 5.29 0.45
N HIS A 42 -2.35 4.52 -0.49
CA HIS A 42 -1.26 4.96 -1.34
C HIS A 42 -1.70 6.11 -2.25
N ASP A 43 -2.88 6.01 -2.87
CA ASP A 43 -3.46 7.05 -3.71
C ASP A 43 -3.68 8.35 -2.93
N GLN A 44 -4.22 8.27 -1.72
CA GLN A 44 -4.37 9.44 -0.84
C GLN A 44 -3.04 10.11 -0.47
N THR A 45 -1.95 9.33 -0.43
CA THR A 45 -0.64 9.79 0.04
C THR A 45 0.24 10.30 -1.10
N THR A 46 0.13 9.70 -2.28
CA THR A 46 1.04 9.92 -3.42
C THR A 46 0.34 10.46 -4.68
N GLY A 47 -1.00 10.45 -4.70
CA GLY A 47 -1.82 10.84 -5.86
C GLY A 47 -1.85 9.77 -6.95
N HIS A 48 -1.39 8.55 -6.67
CA HIS A 48 -1.56 7.42 -7.58
C HIS A 48 -1.81 6.09 -6.83
N PRO A 49 -2.70 5.21 -7.33
CA PRO A 49 -3.00 3.94 -6.72
C PRO A 49 -1.84 2.95 -6.86
N MET A 50 -1.75 2.01 -5.91
CA MET A 50 -0.78 0.94 -5.97
C MET A 50 -1.33 -0.22 -6.79
N ARG A 51 -0.48 -0.85 -7.60
CA ARG A 51 -0.90 -1.99 -8.43
C ARG A 51 -0.86 -3.30 -7.65
N TYR A 52 -1.92 -4.08 -7.82
CA TYR A 52 -2.04 -5.45 -7.34
C TYR A 52 -2.61 -6.36 -8.44
N ASP A 53 -2.32 -7.65 -8.36
CA ASP A 53 -2.83 -8.65 -9.33
C ASP A 53 -4.23 -9.19 -8.96
N GLU A 54 -4.76 -10.11 -9.77
CA GLU A 54 -6.08 -10.73 -9.54
C GLU A 54 -6.18 -11.54 -8.23
N HIS A 55 -5.03 -11.96 -7.68
CA HIS A 55 -4.93 -12.66 -6.40
C HIS A 55 -4.72 -11.71 -5.22
N GLY A 56 -4.59 -10.40 -5.47
CA GLY A 56 -4.33 -9.38 -4.46
C GLY A 56 -2.86 -9.24 -4.09
N ASN A 57 -1.93 -9.83 -4.83
CA ASN A 57 -0.50 -9.62 -4.57
C ASN A 57 -0.13 -8.21 -4.99
N ILE A 58 0.37 -7.44 -4.03
CA ILE A 58 0.82 -6.07 -4.26
C ILE A 58 2.19 -6.10 -4.94
N LYS A 59 2.33 -5.39 -6.06
CA LYS A 59 3.60 -5.29 -6.77
C LYS A 59 4.47 -4.20 -6.16
N VAL A 60 5.13 -4.53 -5.05
CA VAL A 60 6.10 -3.65 -4.37
C VAL A 60 7.32 -3.31 -5.23
N SER A 61 7.58 -4.09 -6.28
CA SER A 61 8.65 -3.85 -7.27
C SER A 61 8.23 -2.95 -8.44
N ALA A 62 6.96 -2.56 -8.53
CA ALA A 62 6.49 -1.66 -9.59
C ALA A 62 6.98 -0.22 -9.34
N GLU A 63 7.22 0.54 -10.42
CA GLU A 63 7.66 1.94 -10.32
C GLU A 63 6.77 2.78 -9.40
N GLU A 64 5.47 2.47 -9.33
CA GLU A 64 4.51 3.16 -8.47
C GLU A 64 4.76 2.90 -6.98
N ALA A 65 5.20 1.69 -6.61
CA ALA A 65 5.55 1.36 -5.23
C ALA A 65 6.88 2.00 -4.81
N GLN A 66 7.85 2.11 -5.74
CA GLN A 66 9.12 2.81 -5.51
C GLN A 66 8.94 4.33 -5.33
N LYS A 67 7.87 4.90 -5.88
CA LYS A 67 7.50 6.31 -5.65
C LYS A 67 6.98 6.54 -4.23
N CYS A 68 6.67 5.49 -3.47
CA CYS A 68 6.39 5.59 -2.06
C CYS A 68 7.71 5.60 -1.26
N PRO A 69 8.10 6.72 -0.62
CA PRO A 69 9.28 6.74 0.25
C PRO A 69 9.13 5.82 1.50
N ALA A 70 7.95 5.22 1.69
CA ALA A 70 7.64 4.21 2.69
C ALA A 70 8.17 2.80 2.35
N LEU A 71 8.27 2.51 1.06
CA LEU A 71 8.59 1.18 0.51
C LEU A 71 10.04 1.13 -0.02
N HIS A 72 10.79 2.21 0.16
CA HIS A 72 12.19 2.39 -0.24
C HIS A 72 13.14 2.17 0.94
#